data_AF-A0A517NZS6-F1
#
_entry.id   AF-A0A517NZS6-F1
#
_cell.length_a   1.000
_cell.length_b   1.000
_cell.length_c   1.000
_cell.angle_alpha   90.00
_cell.angle_beta   90.00
_cell.angle_gamma   90.00
#
_symmetry.space_group_name_H-M   'P 1'
#
loop_
_entity.id
_entity.type
_entity.pdbx_description
1 polymer ?
#
loop_
_entity_poly.entity_id
_entity_poly.type
_entity_poly.pdbx_seq_one_letter_code
_entity_poly.pdbx_strand_id
1 'polypeptide(L)'
;MKPSTTWFATTIRNITTFALLALGPLACAETPIRIGVFEDEGVGKSANNLISALETTSKRKCSINRISGEQIRAGKLSEFDVLVHPGGSGSKQGKALGQEGRTAVKTFVQNGGGFLGVCGGAYLATNDYTWSLSLIDAKCVDRFHWARGTGNVNVKLSPTGSLLLGHNDDQIEIQYAQGPLLGRPEWDDEEVPNYESLGVFDSEIAKKKAPRGVMKGTSAIVRARYGTGRVFCFSPHPELTPGIEHLIALSVDWLAPSIDQHAVEAPEVSRVVRKHVPLDSSGGIAVLVTRDGKIIHQKGYGFVKGTHLTSQSPLSMASVTKQFAAMCAAMLIEEGKLELKGKVSHYLPDVHIPIDGRELLVQDLLWHTSGLPNFINSKEKASIAEFKTKFGLDFLTNKTHAEWLATTKLRHPPGQNFEYTNSGYVLLARIIEVIAGEPFHAFQMKRILDVLDMSDTTDSTRFNGSGNMKTTLLDYAKWDQAMWEKDDRLLPSAGYDMLFQPGALDNGESVDYGFGWYVSYENDKLVSMEHGGAGSGTTAARNWIRRHTKDQTTVAIFAQEHRQLTRSKRQLLVSEIYQALQPVN
;
A
#
# COMPACT_ATOMS: atom_id res chain seq x y z
N MET A 1 71.59 -29.64 52.31
CA MET A 1 72.64 -29.88 51.31
C MET A 1 72.16 -29.35 49.97
N LYS A 2 72.87 -28.35 49.42
CA LYS A 2 72.82 -27.97 47.99
C LYS A 2 73.87 -28.84 47.27
N PRO A 3 73.79 -29.11 45.95
CA PRO A 3 73.95 -28.05 44.94
C PRO A 3 73.10 -28.24 43.65
N SER A 4 72.59 -27.13 43.08
CA SER A 4 73.07 -26.44 41.84
C SER A 4 72.49 -27.07 40.56
N THR A 5 71.91 -26.33 39.60
CA THR A 5 72.55 -25.30 38.76
C THR A 5 71.52 -24.54 37.89
N THR A 6 71.66 -23.20 37.86
CA THR A 6 71.59 -22.23 36.72
C THR A 6 70.55 -22.36 35.58
N TRP A 7 69.59 -21.41 35.45
CA TRP A 7 69.61 -20.06 34.80
C TRP A 7 69.43 -20.14 33.26
N PHE A 8 68.38 -19.63 32.60
CA PHE A 8 68.04 -18.20 32.37
C PHE A 8 66.55 -17.95 31.97
N ALA A 9 66.11 -16.72 32.24
CA ALA A 9 64.91 -15.93 31.89
C ALA A 9 64.21 -16.25 30.54
N THR A 10 62.93 -15.94 30.28
CA THR A 10 62.17 -14.72 30.60
C THR A 10 60.66 -14.92 30.35
N THR A 11 59.85 -14.27 31.18
CA THR A 11 58.40 -14.00 31.19
C THR A 11 57.66 -13.92 29.85
N ILE A 12 56.51 -14.61 29.72
CA ILE A 12 55.32 -14.08 29.02
C ILE A 12 54.05 -14.48 29.80
N ARG A 13 53.23 -13.47 30.14
CA ARG A 13 51.88 -13.56 30.70
C ARG A 13 50.96 -14.35 29.77
N ASN A 14 50.26 -15.36 30.27
CA ASN A 14 49.09 -15.93 29.59
C ASN A 14 47.89 -14.99 29.79
N ILE A 15 47.62 -14.17 28.77
CA ILE A 15 46.34 -13.50 28.56
C ILE A 15 45.51 -14.44 27.68
N THR A 16 44.44 -14.99 28.24
CA THR A 16 43.41 -15.72 27.49
C THR A 16 42.54 -14.69 26.77
N THR A 17 42.94 -14.33 25.55
CA THR A 17 42.14 -13.47 24.67
C THR A 17 40.99 -14.31 24.09
N PHE A 18 39.78 -14.10 24.59
CA PHE A 18 38.57 -14.44 23.84
C PHE A 18 38.51 -13.52 22.62
N ALA A 19 38.59 -14.11 21.43
CA ALA A 19 38.35 -13.40 20.19
C ALA A 19 36.87 -12.97 20.15
N LEU A 20 36.62 -11.67 20.36
CA LEU A 20 35.39 -11.03 19.92
C LEU A 20 35.35 -11.11 18.39
N LEU A 21 34.60 -12.08 17.86
CA LEU A 21 34.05 -11.96 16.51
C LEU A 21 32.96 -10.89 16.58
N ALA A 22 33.34 -9.66 16.27
CA ALA A 22 32.41 -8.59 15.96
C ALA A 22 31.63 -8.99 14.70
N LEU A 23 30.50 -9.67 14.89
CA LEU A 23 29.44 -9.71 13.89
C LEU A 23 28.84 -8.31 13.86
N GLY A 24 29.41 -7.44 13.03
CA GLY A 24 28.69 -6.25 12.57
C GLY A 24 27.34 -6.67 11.96
N PRO A 25 26.34 -5.78 11.91
CA PRO A 25 25.10 -6.10 11.24
C PRO A 25 25.44 -6.60 9.84
N LEU A 26 25.01 -7.82 9.51
CA LEU A 26 25.00 -8.31 8.15
C LEU A 26 24.13 -7.32 7.38
N ALA A 27 24.77 -6.33 6.76
CA ALA A 27 24.14 -5.51 5.75
C ALA A 27 23.57 -6.50 4.73
N CYS A 28 22.25 -6.56 4.64
CA CYS A 28 21.59 -7.34 3.61
C CYS A 28 22.13 -6.77 2.29
N ALA A 29 22.99 -7.51 1.60
CA ALA A 29 23.58 -7.04 0.36
C ALA A 29 22.41 -6.77 -0.60
N GLU A 30 22.23 -5.52 -1.01
CA GLU A 30 21.16 -5.15 -1.93
C GLU A 30 21.23 -6.06 -3.16
N THR A 31 20.17 -6.83 -3.40
CA THR A 31 20.06 -7.66 -4.59
C THR A 31 19.99 -6.72 -5.80
N PRO A 32 20.87 -6.90 -6.80
CA PRO A 32 20.90 -6.02 -7.95
C PRO A 32 19.62 -6.15 -8.77
N ILE A 33 19.18 -5.05 -9.39
CA ILE A 33 18.11 -5.09 -10.39
C ILE A 33 18.60 -5.93 -11.57
N ARG A 34 17.89 -7.00 -11.91
CA ARG A 34 18.22 -7.85 -13.06
C ARG A 34 17.55 -7.27 -14.29
N ILE A 35 18.35 -6.74 -15.21
CA ILE A 35 17.88 -6.04 -16.40
C ILE A 35 18.19 -6.88 -17.62
N GLY A 36 17.15 -7.23 -18.38
CA GLY A 36 17.27 -7.85 -19.69
C GLY A 36 17.18 -6.78 -20.76
N VAL A 37 18.23 -6.55 -21.53
CA VAL A 37 18.22 -5.63 -22.67
C VAL A 37 18.00 -6.44 -23.95
N PHE A 38 16.91 -6.17 -24.66
CA PHE A 38 16.58 -6.90 -25.87
C PHE A 38 17.67 -6.71 -26.94
N GLU A 39 18.15 -7.80 -27.51
CA GLU A 39 19.13 -7.84 -28.60
C GLU A 39 18.71 -8.84 -29.67
N ASP A 40 18.09 -8.32 -30.73
CA ASP A 40 17.67 -9.09 -31.90
C ASP A 40 17.42 -8.13 -33.09
N GLU A 41 16.84 -8.63 -34.19
CA GLU A 41 16.50 -7.82 -35.35
C GLU A 41 15.65 -6.60 -34.96
N GLY A 42 16.07 -5.42 -35.43
CA GLY A 42 15.38 -4.16 -35.18
C GLY A 42 15.91 -3.36 -34.00
N VAL A 43 16.90 -3.87 -33.25
CA VAL A 43 17.62 -3.08 -32.26
C VAL A 43 18.61 -2.12 -32.94
N GLY A 44 18.57 -0.85 -32.56
CA GLY A 44 19.44 0.21 -33.06
C GLY A 44 20.74 0.37 -32.27
N LYS A 45 21.68 1.15 -32.80
CA LYS A 45 22.99 1.38 -32.17
C LYS A 45 22.91 2.09 -30.80
N SER A 46 21.82 2.82 -30.53
CA SER A 46 21.63 3.51 -29.23
C SER A 46 21.46 2.56 -28.05
N ALA A 47 21.28 1.25 -28.28
CA ALA A 47 21.26 0.26 -27.21
C ALA A 47 22.54 0.28 -26.36
N ASN A 48 23.71 0.54 -26.97
CA ASN A 48 24.97 0.64 -26.21
C ASN A 48 25.02 1.91 -25.34
N ASN A 49 24.46 3.03 -25.83
CA ASN A 49 24.31 4.24 -25.03
C ASN A 49 23.35 4.03 -23.86
N LEU A 50 22.25 3.30 -24.08
CA LEU A 50 21.30 2.93 -23.04
C LEU A 50 21.97 2.08 -21.95
N ILE A 51 22.74 1.06 -22.34
CA ILE A 51 23.49 0.23 -21.39
C ILE A 51 24.50 1.09 -20.62
N SER A 52 25.27 1.94 -21.32
CA SER A 52 26.21 2.86 -20.70
C SER A 52 25.52 3.82 -19.72
N ALA A 53 24.32 4.31 -20.04
CA ALA A 53 23.54 5.17 -19.15
C ALA A 53 23.17 4.41 -17.86
N LEU A 54 22.68 3.17 -17.97
CA LEU A 54 22.37 2.33 -16.81
C LEU A 54 23.61 2.06 -15.94
N GLU A 55 24.74 1.75 -16.56
CA GLU A 55 26.00 1.45 -15.85
C GLU A 55 26.59 2.66 -15.14
N THR A 56 26.45 3.86 -15.71
CA THR A 56 27.13 5.08 -15.21
C THR A 56 26.27 5.94 -14.31
N THR A 57 24.93 5.84 -14.41
CA THR A 57 24.02 6.75 -13.71
C THR A 57 23.15 6.06 -12.65
N SER A 58 23.09 4.72 -12.65
CA SER A 58 22.30 3.99 -11.65
C SER A 58 22.92 4.12 -10.26
N LYS A 59 22.10 4.57 -9.30
CA LYS A 59 22.47 4.57 -7.87
C LYS A 59 22.35 3.18 -7.25
N ARG A 60 21.46 2.35 -7.79
CA ARG A 60 21.24 0.97 -7.36
C ARG A 60 22.12 0.02 -8.17
N LYS A 61 22.56 -1.06 -7.52
CA LYS A 61 23.31 -2.11 -8.21
C LYS A 61 22.44 -2.73 -9.29
N CYS A 62 22.95 -2.84 -10.51
CA CYS A 62 22.26 -3.48 -11.64
C CYS A 62 23.07 -4.66 -12.17
N SER A 63 22.39 -5.71 -12.59
CA SER A 63 22.93 -6.81 -13.39
C SER A 63 22.30 -6.73 -14.77
N ILE A 64 23.06 -6.28 -15.75
CA ILE A 64 22.57 -6.05 -17.11
C ILE A 64 23.01 -7.22 -17.99
N ASN A 65 22.06 -7.94 -18.59
CA ASN A 65 22.35 -8.98 -19.58
C ASN A 65 21.51 -8.75 -20.83
N ARG A 66 22.00 -9.27 -21.96
CA ARG A 66 21.29 -9.22 -23.24
C ARG A 66 20.36 -10.42 -23.38
N ILE A 67 19.22 -10.23 -24.05
CA ILE A 67 18.24 -11.28 -24.27
C ILE A 67 17.65 -11.22 -25.70
N SER A 68 17.62 -12.35 -26.41
CA SER A 68 17.05 -12.48 -27.75
C SER A 68 15.57 -12.88 -27.76
N GLY A 69 14.89 -12.76 -28.90
CA GLY A 69 13.50 -13.21 -29.05
C GLY A 69 13.35 -14.72 -28.86
N GLU A 70 14.35 -15.50 -29.26
CA GLU A 70 14.40 -16.94 -29.03
C GLU A 70 14.46 -17.29 -27.54
N GLN A 71 15.34 -16.63 -26.78
CA GLN A 71 15.45 -16.84 -25.34
C GLN A 71 14.17 -16.44 -24.60
N ILE A 72 13.50 -15.37 -25.03
CA ILE A 72 12.21 -14.96 -24.49
C ILE A 72 11.17 -16.08 -24.69
N ARG A 73 11.05 -16.64 -25.90
CA ARG A 73 10.15 -17.77 -26.18
C ARG A 73 10.50 -19.01 -25.35
N ALA A 74 11.78 -19.21 -25.05
CA ALA A 74 12.27 -20.28 -24.18
C ALA A 74 12.05 -20.01 -22.67
N GLY A 75 11.36 -18.93 -22.27
CA GLY A 75 10.99 -18.66 -20.87
C GLY A 75 12.06 -17.94 -20.03
N LYS A 76 13.11 -17.40 -20.67
CA LYS A 76 14.22 -16.73 -19.99
C LYS A 76 13.90 -15.38 -19.37
N LEU A 77 12.70 -14.83 -19.60
CA LEU A 77 12.24 -13.60 -18.94
C LEU A 77 12.17 -13.71 -17.42
N SER A 78 12.02 -14.93 -16.87
CA SER A 78 12.02 -15.19 -15.42
C SER A 78 13.35 -14.83 -14.71
N GLU A 79 14.44 -14.68 -15.47
CA GLU A 79 15.75 -14.28 -14.96
C GLU A 79 15.86 -12.77 -14.70
N PHE A 80 14.87 -11.97 -15.12
CA PHE A 80 14.90 -10.52 -15.12
C PHE A 80 13.77 -9.90 -14.28
N ASP A 81 14.04 -8.69 -13.78
CA ASP A 81 13.09 -7.82 -13.08
C ASP A 81 12.53 -6.76 -14.04
N VAL A 82 13.37 -6.28 -14.97
CA VAL A 82 13.02 -5.30 -16.00
C VAL A 82 13.47 -5.79 -17.36
N LEU A 83 12.57 -5.76 -18.35
CA LEU A 83 12.88 -5.92 -19.76
C LEU A 83 12.96 -4.53 -20.42
N VAL A 84 14.08 -4.26 -21.08
CA VAL A 84 14.33 -3.02 -21.81
C VAL A 84 14.34 -3.28 -23.31
N HIS A 85 13.47 -2.59 -24.04
CA HIS A 85 13.49 -2.52 -25.49
C HIS A 85 14.07 -1.17 -25.95
N PRO A 86 15.30 -1.16 -26.49
CA PRO A 86 15.98 0.06 -26.91
C PRO A 86 15.41 0.62 -28.22
N GLY A 87 15.96 1.77 -28.63
CA GLY A 87 15.69 2.40 -29.93
C GLY A 87 15.94 1.48 -31.14
N GLY A 88 15.41 1.88 -32.29
CA GLY A 88 15.47 1.09 -33.53
C GLY A 88 14.09 0.96 -34.18
N SER A 89 13.80 -0.22 -34.75
CA SER A 89 12.55 -0.49 -35.47
C SER A 89 11.61 -1.37 -34.66
N GLY A 90 10.59 -0.78 -34.02
CA GLY A 90 9.59 -1.51 -33.22
C GLY A 90 8.92 -2.67 -33.96
N SER A 91 8.62 -2.49 -35.25
CA SER A 91 8.02 -3.55 -36.08
C SER A 91 8.94 -4.75 -36.32
N LYS A 92 10.27 -4.53 -36.36
CA LYS A 92 11.25 -5.60 -36.52
C LYS A 92 11.48 -6.32 -35.19
N GLN A 93 11.57 -5.56 -34.09
CA GLN A 93 11.64 -6.14 -32.75
C GLN A 93 10.40 -7.00 -32.44
N GLY A 94 9.20 -6.49 -32.76
CA GLY A 94 7.95 -7.23 -32.63
C GLY A 94 7.91 -8.50 -33.50
N LYS A 95 8.47 -8.47 -34.71
CA LYS A 95 8.62 -9.66 -35.57
C LYS A 95 9.62 -10.67 -35.01
N ALA A 96 10.77 -10.23 -34.52
CA ALA A 96 11.79 -11.07 -33.91
C ALA A 96 11.28 -11.82 -32.67
N LEU A 97 10.42 -11.17 -31.87
CA LEU A 97 9.70 -11.82 -30.77
C LEU A 97 8.74 -12.93 -31.26
N GLY A 98 8.09 -12.74 -32.41
CA GLY A 98 6.98 -13.57 -32.87
C GLY A 98 5.74 -13.44 -31.97
N GLN A 99 4.67 -14.17 -32.27
CA GLN A 99 3.45 -14.11 -31.45
C GLN A 99 3.69 -14.63 -30.02
N GLU A 100 4.38 -15.77 -29.90
CA GLU A 100 4.69 -16.38 -28.60
C GLU A 100 5.56 -15.49 -27.72
N GLY A 101 6.61 -14.87 -28.30
CA GLY A 101 7.48 -13.98 -27.54
C GLY A 101 6.76 -12.71 -27.10
N ARG A 102 5.89 -12.14 -27.94
CA ARG A 102 5.04 -11.00 -27.55
C ARG A 102 4.10 -11.38 -26.40
N THR A 103 3.46 -12.55 -26.47
CA THR A 103 2.64 -13.07 -25.37
C THR A 103 3.48 -13.25 -24.10
N ALA A 104 4.69 -13.80 -24.18
CA ALA A 104 5.57 -13.98 -23.04
C ALA A 104 5.95 -12.65 -22.38
N VAL A 105 6.24 -11.61 -23.17
CA VAL A 105 6.51 -10.26 -22.66
C VAL A 105 5.27 -9.69 -21.95
N LYS A 106 4.08 -9.79 -22.56
CA LYS A 106 2.84 -9.32 -21.93
C LYS A 106 2.60 -10.02 -20.58
N THR A 107 2.74 -11.34 -20.54
CA THR A 107 2.59 -12.14 -19.31
C THR A 107 3.63 -11.74 -18.26
N PHE A 108 4.89 -11.52 -18.65
CA PHE A 108 5.95 -11.07 -17.76
C PHE A 108 5.59 -9.74 -17.07
N VAL A 109 5.16 -8.74 -17.85
CA VAL A 109 4.75 -7.45 -17.28
C VAL A 109 3.48 -7.59 -16.45
N GLN A 110 2.48 -8.34 -16.93
CA GLN A 110 1.24 -8.61 -16.19
C GLN A 110 1.50 -9.19 -14.81
N ASN A 111 2.55 -10.02 -14.67
CA ASN A 111 2.95 -10.70 -13.44
C ASN A 111 4.00 -9.94 -12.61
N GLY A 112 4.21 -8.65 -12.86
CA GLY A 112 4.99 -7.79 -11.96
C GLY A 112 6.32 -7.32 -12.54
N GLY A 113 6.69 -7.79 -13.73
CA GLY A 113 7.87 -7.33 -14.46
C GLY A 113 7.76 -5.86 -14.90
N GLY A 114 8.90 -5.20 -15.01
CA GLY A 114 9.00 -3.85 -15.59
C GLY A 114 9.26 -3.90 -17.10
N PHE A 115 8.63 -3.02 -17.88
CA PHE A 115 8.95 -2.80 -19.29
C PHE A 115 9.40 -1.36 -19.55
N LEU A 116 10.61 -1.18 -20.07
CA LEU A 116 11.11 0.11 -20.58
C LEU A 116 11.16 0.09 -22.10
N GLY A 117 10.43 1.00 -22.75
CA GLY A 117 10.51 1.20 -24.21
C GLY A 117 11.12 2.56 -24.56
N VAL A 118 12.19 2.58 -25.35
CA VAL A 118 12.76 3.84 -25.88
C VAL A 118 12.63 3.87 -27.41
N CYS A 119 12.06 4.93 -27.96
CA CYS A 119 11.84 5.14 -29.39
C CYS A 119 11.18 3.93 -30.08
N GLY A 120 11.94 3.06 -30.75
CA GLY A 120 11.45 1.79 -31.32
C GLY A 120 10.77 0.88 -30.30
N GLY A 121 11.28 0.81 -29.07
CA GLY A 121 10.64 0.09 -27.97
C GLY A 121 9.34 0.76 -27.50
N ALA A 122 9.25 2.08 -27.55
CA ALA A 122 8.01 2.80 -27.24
C ALA A 122 6.93 2.53 -28.31
N TYR A 123 7.29 2.47 -29.60
CA TYR A 123 6.39 2.00 -30.66
C TYR A 123 5.86 0.59 -30.35
N LEU A 124 6.74 -0.32 -29.91
CA LEU A 124 6.38 -1.69 -29.57
C LEU A 124 5.39 -1.79 -28.40
N ALA A 125 5.42 -0.86 -27.44
CA ALA A 125 4.54 -0.87 -26.27
C ALA A 125 3.08 -0.47 -26.58
N THR A 126 2.85 0.28 -27.67
CA THR A 126 1.51 0.78 -28.06
C THR A 126 0.50 -0.33 -28.32
N ASN A 127 -0.78 -0.01 -28.47
CA ASN A 127 -1.81 -0.92 -28.99
C ASN A 127 -2.18 -0.63 -30.46
N ASP A 128 -1.31 0.08 -31.19
CA ASP A 128 -1.67 0.73 -32.45
C ASP A 128 -1.39 -0.14 -33.70
N TYR A 129 -0.53 -1.15 -33.54
CA TYR A 129 -0.12 -2.07 -34.62
C TYR A 129 -0.29 -3.54 -34.22
N THR A 130 -0.52 -4.42 -35.20
CA THR A 130 -0.67 -5.87 -35.01
C THR A 130 0.56 -6.58 -34.45
N TRP A 131 1.74 -5.95 -34.55
CA TRP A 131 3.00 -6.44 -33.98
C TRP A 131 3.34 -5.83 -32.63
N SER A 132 2.48 -4.96 -32.09
CA SER A 132 2.70 -4.31 -30.78
C SER A 132 2.37 -5.26 -29.64
N LEU A 133 2.78 -4.87 -28.43
CA LEU A 133 2.50 -5.60 -27.20
C LEU A 133 1.16 -5.19 -26.57
N SER A 134 0.62 -4.02 -26.91
CA SER A 134 -0.57 -3.45 -26.27
C SER A 134 -0.40 -3.35 -24.76
N LEU A 135 0.71 -2.74 -24.32
CA LEU A 135 1.02 -2.50 -22.90
C LEU A 135 0.53 -1.14 -22.42
N ILE A 136 0.31 -0.19 -23.34
CA ILE A 136 -0.29 1.12 -23.10
C ILE A 136 -1.35 1.41 -24.16
N ASP A 137 -2.47 2.00 -23.73
CA ASP A 137 -3.53 2.45 -24.64
C ASP A 137 -3.11 3.77 -25.31
N ALA A 138 -2.24 3.66 -26.32
CA ALA A 138 -1.65 4.80 -27.01
C ALA A 138 -1.60 4.53 -28.51
N LYS A 139 -2.07 5.49 -29.30
CA LYS A 139 -1.89 5.51 -30.75
C LYS A 139 -0.66 6.32 -31.14
N CYS A 140 -0.07 5.95 -32.27
CA CYS A 140 0.95 6.76 -32.92
C CYS A 140 0.28 7.80 -33.82
N VAL A 141 0.25 9.04 -33.36
CA VAL A 141 -0.20 10.18 -34.17
C VAL A 141 0.72 10.29 -35.39
N ASP A 142 0.10 10.46 -36.57
CA ASP A 142 0.81 10.63 -37.84
C ASP A 142 1.72 9.47 -38.25
N ARG A 143 1.15 8.26 -38.30
CA ARG A 143 1.86 7.03 -38.70
C ARG A 143 2.58 7.13 -40.05
N PHE A 144 2.03 7.90 -40.99
CA PHE A 144 2.58 8.03 -42.35
C PHE A 144 3.92 8.77 -42.37
N HIS A 145 4.15 9.67 -41.43
CA HIS A 145 5.39 10.45 -41.33
C HIS A 145 6.22 10.08 -40.10
N TRP A 146 6.24 8.79 -39.71
CA TRP A 146 7.09 8.29 -38.62
C TRP A 146 8.55 8.77 -38.75
N ALA A 147 9.06 8.85 -39.98
CA ALA A 147 10.39 9.36 -40.28
C ALA A 147 10.46 10.90 -40.30
N ARG A 148 9.81 11.62 -39.38
CA ARG A 148 9.69 13.09 -39.41
C ARG A 148 10.97 13.89 -39.22
N GLY A 149 12.07 13.26 -38.81
CA GLY A 149 13.39 13.88 -38.68
C GLY A 149 14.06 13.62 -37.34
N THR A 150 15.23 14.24 -37.15
CA THR A 150 16.02 14.17 -35.93
C THR A 150 16.45 15.58 -35.50
N GLY A 151 16.66 15.77 -34.19
CA GLY A 151 17.10 17.02 -33.58
C GLY A 151 16.68 17.14 -32.12
N ASN A 152 17.14 18.17 -31.43
CA ASN A 152 16.71 18.46 -30.06
C ASN A 152 15.29 19.04 -30.08
N VAL A 153 14.49 18.66 -29.09
CA VAL A 153 13.15 19.19 -28.84
C VAL A 153 12.98 19.48 -27.36
N ASN A 154 12.10 20.44 -27.07
CA ASN A 154 11.70 20.75 -25.71
C ASN A 154 10.49 19.89 -25.36
N VAL A 155 10.57 19.24 -24.21
CA VAL A 155 9.47 18.51 -23.59
C VAL A 155 9.08 19.25 -22.33
N LYS A 156 7.81 19.63 -22.25
CA LYS A 156 7.21 20.17 -21.04
C LYS A 156 6.81 19.03 -20.12
N LEU A 157 7.43 18.95 -18.95
CA LEU A 157 7.12 17.96 -17.93
C LEU A 157 5.83 18.33 -17.18
N SER A 158 5.08 17.31 -16.77
CA SER A 158 4.02 17.47 -15.77
C SER A 158 4.64 17.59 -14.37
N PRO A 159 3.90 18.08 -13.35
CA PRO A 159 4.40 18.09 -11.98
C PRO A 159 4.90 16.72 -11.50
N THR A 160 4.16 15.66 -11.85
CA THR A 160 4.57 14.28 -11.59
C THR A 160 5.83 13.90 -12.35
N GLY A 161 5.96 14.34 -13.60
CA GLY A 161 7.13 14.11 -14.43
C GLY A 161 8.39 14.75 -13.85
N SER A 162 8.35 16.05 -13.50
CA SER A 162 9.47 16.77 -12.89
C SER A 162 9.93 16.10 -11.59
N LEU A 163 8.98 15.69 -10.73
CA LEU A 163 9.29 15.00 -9.48
C LEU A 163 9.95 13.64 -9.72
N LEU A 164 9.35 12.80 -10.58
CA LEU A 164 9.83 11.44 -10.83
C LEU A 164 11.18 11.41 -11.54
N LEU A 165 11.39 12.35 -12.47
CA LEU A 165 12.61 12.45 -13.26
C LEU A 165 13.69 13.29 -12.58
N GLY A 166 13.42 13.84 -11.39
CA GLY A 166 14.39 14.61 -10.61
C GLY A 166 14.88 15.87 -11.32
N HIS A 167 14.02 16.48 -12.15
CA HIS A 167 14.37 17.66 -12.96
C HIS A 167 13.65 18.90 -12.40
N ASN A 168 14.44 19.89 -11.98
CA ASN A 168 13.92 21.07 -11.27
C ASN A 168 13.18 22.07 -12.18
N ASP A 169 13.40 21.98 -13.50
CA ASP A 169 12.72 22.79 -14.50
C ASP A 169 11.48 22.02 -15.03
N ASP A 170 10.43 22.72 -15.43
CA ASP A 170 9.28 22.11 -16.11
C ASP A 170 9.56 21.88 -17.61
N GLN A 171 10.73 22.30 -18.10
CA GLN A 171 11.22 22.03 -19.46
C GLN A 171 12.48 21.17 -19.47
N ILE A 172 12.51 20.20 -20.38
CA ILE A 172 13.71 19.42 -20.69
C ILE A 172 13.98 19.44 -22.20
N GLU A 173 15.19 19.81 -22.59
CA GLU A 173 15.66 19.62 -23.96
C GLU A 173 16.16 18.18 -24.11
N ILE A 174 15.64 17.45 -25.10
CA ILE A 174 15.94 16.04 -25.32
C ILE A 174 16.10 15.72 -26.80
N GLN A 175 17.04 14.84 -27.14
CA GLN A 175 17.26 14.42 -28.51
C GLN A 175 16.09 13.56 -29.01
N TYR A 176 15.39 14.04 -30.03
CA TYR A 176 14.37 13.28 -30.74
C TYR A 176 14.96 12.66 -32.00
N ALA A 177 14.70 11.36 -32.22
CA ALA A 177 15.10 10.67 -33.43
C ALA A 177 14.02 9.68 -33.89
N GLN A 178 12.92 10.23 -34.45
CA GLN A 178 11.83 9.46 -35.07
C GLN A 178 11.01 8.60 -34.09
N GLY A 179 10.99 8.98 -32.81
CA GLY A 179 10.14 8.33 -31.81
C GLY A 179 8.63 8.52 -32.06
N PRO A 180 7.78 7.65 -31.48
CA PRO A 180 6.33 7.74 -31.66
C PRO A 180 5.76 9.02 -31.07
N LEU A 181 4.81 9.64 -31.76
CA LEU A 181 3.99 10.70 -31.17
C LEU A 181 2.82 10.03 -30.46
N LEU A 182 2.89 9.93 -29.13
CA LEU A 182 1.90 9.17 -28.38
C LEU A 182 0.66 10.04 -28.15
N GLY A 183 -0.44 9.63 -28.75
CA GLY A 183 -1.75 10.27 -28.59
C GLY A 183 -2.77 9.29 -28.01
N ARG A 184 -3.73 9.84 -27.27
CA ARG A 184 -4.90 9.07 -26.87
C ARG A 184 -5.89 8.96 -28.03
N PRO A 185 -6.61 7.84 -28.15
CA PRO A 185 -7.75 7.72 -29.07
C PRO A 185 -8.93 8.60 -28.66
N GLU A 186 -9.90 8.76 -29.58
CA GLU A 186 -11.24 9.31 -29.26
C GLU A 186 -12.15 8.28 -28.56
N TRP A 187 -11.68 7.03 -28.40
CA TRP A 187 -12.38 5.92 -27.73
C TRP A 187 -11.40 5.11 -26.88
N ASP A 188 -11.74 4.85 -25.62
CA ASP A 188 -10.91 4.05 -24.71
C ASP A 188 -10.99 2.55 -25.07
N ASP A 189 -9.85 1.84 -25.12
CA ASP A 189 -9.82 0.38 -25.21
C ASP A 189 -9.87 -0.21 -23.79
N GLU A 190 -11.04 -0.71 -23.37
CA GLU A 190 -11.24 -1.24 -22.01
C GLU A 190 -10.29 -2.40 -21.64
N GLU A 191 -9.70 -3.08 -22.63
CA GLU A 191 -8.79 -4.21 -22.41
C GLU A 191 -7.31 -3.78 -22.26
N VAL A 192 -6.97 -2.53 -22.61
CA VAL A 192 -5.60 -2.01 -22.54
C VAL A 192 -5.53 -0.87 -21.52
N PRO A 193 -4.63 -0.93 -20.53
CA PRO A 193 -4.58 0.08 -19.49
C PRO A 193 -4.14 1.44 -20.04
N ASN A 194 -4.79 2.48 -19.53
CA ASN A 194 -4.47 3.87 -19.83
C ASN A 194 -3.07 4.23 -19.30
N TYR A 195 -2.46 5.25 -19.90
CA TYR A 195 -1.16 5.79 -19.50
C TYR A 195 -1.26 7.21 -18.93
N GLU A 196 -0.34 7.55 -18.05
CA GLU A 196 -0.09 8.91 -17.57
C GLU A 196 1.00 9.56 -18.42
N SER A 197 0.74 10.78 -18.90
CA SER A 197 1.75 11.59 -19.57
C SER A 197 2.61 12.34 -18.54
N LEU A 198 3.90 12.03 -18.53
CA LEU A 198 4.89 12.69 -17.67
C LEU A 198 5.55 13.88 -18.36
N GLY A 199 5.48 13.93 -19.69
CA GLY A 199 5.92 15.08 -20.45
C GLY A 199 5.33 15.07 -21.86
N VAL A 200 5.03 16.25 -22.38
CA VAL A 200 4.51 16.48 -23.73
C VAL A 200 5.51 17.25 -24.57
N PHE A 201 5.55 17.01 -25.87
CA PHE A 201 6.37 17.82 -26.76
C PHE A 201 5.87 19.26 -26.79
N ASP A 202 6.74 20.22 -26.45
CA ASP A 202 6.45 21.66 -26.50
C ASP A 202 7.00 22.30 -27.78
N SER A 203 8.12 21.77 -28.28
CA SER A 203 8.64 22.10 -29.62
C SER A 203 8.50 20.92 -30.60
N GLU A 204 8.88 21.13 -31.86
CA GLU A 204 8.60 20.16 -32.93
C GLU A 204 9.74 19.95 -33.93
N ILE A 205 9.76 18.76 -34.54
CA ILE A 205 10.56 18.42 -35.72
C ILE A 205 9.62 18.10 -36.88
N ALA A 206 9.50 18.99 -37.85
CA ALA A 206 8.71 18.80 -39.06
C ALA A 206 9.61 18.79 -40.32
N LYS A 207 10.47 17.77 -40.44
CA LYS A 207 11.32 17.53 -41.62
C LYS A 207 10.70 16.39 -42.45
N LYS A 208 11.32 16.07 -43.60
CA LYS A 208 10.94 14.90 -44.43
C LYS A 208 9.44 14.85 -44.79
N LYS A 209 8.87 16.01 -45.12
CA LYS A 209 7.46 16.23 -45.48
C LYS A 209 6.44 16.03 -44.34
N ALA A 210 6.89 15.84 -43.10
CA ALA A 210 5.97 15.80 -41.96
C ALA A 210 5.25 17.15 -41.77
N PRO A 211 3.94 17.15 -41.49
CA PRO A 211 3.18 18.36 -41.22
C PRO A 211 3.65 19.07 -39.94
N ARG A 212 3.61 20.41 -39.97
CA ARG A 212 3.87 21.26 -38.79
C ARG A 212 2.67 21.24 -37.85
N GLY A 213 2.92 21.45 -36.55
CA GLY A 213 1.92 21.49 -35.49
C GLY A 213 1.52 20.13 -34.91
N VAL A 214 1.77 19.03 -35.62
CA VAL A 214 1.33 17.68 -35.22
C VAL A 214 2.12 17.10 -34.03
N MET A 215 3.37 17.54 -33.81
CA MET A 215 4.17 17.05 -32.67
C MET A 215 3.67 17.59 -31.34
N LYS A 216 3.37 18.89 -31.32
CA LYS A 216 3.20 19.64 -30.08
C LYS A 216 1.94 19.15 -29.36
N GLY A 217 2.07 18.98 -28.05
CA GLY A 217 1.00 18.45 -27.19
C GLY A 217 0.85 16.93 -27.21
N THR A 218 1.53 16.20 -28.10
CA THR A 218 1.59 14.73 -28.00
C THR A 218 2.52 14.31 -26.87
N SER A 219 2.25 13.16 -26.28
CA SER A 219 3.03 12.66 -25.14
C SER A 219 4.41 12.18 -25.60
N ALA A 220 5.44 12.68 -24.92
CA ALA A 220 6.84 12.34 -25.17
C ALA A 220 7.35 11.31 -24.16
N ILE A 221 6.89 11.38 -22.91
CA ILE A 221 7.30 10.51 -21.81
C ILE A 221 6.03 10.02 -21.12
N VAL A 222 5.86 8.71 -21.00
CA VAL A 222 4.66 8.12 -20.42
C VAL A 222 4.98 6.98 -19.46
N ARG A 223 4.09 6.77 -18.49
CA ARG A 223 4.10 5.58 -17.65
C ARG A 223 2.71 4.97 -17.54
N ALA A 224 2.65 3.66 -17.28
CA ALA A 224 1.41 2.95 -17.05
C ALA A 224 1.61 1.76 -16.11
N ARG A 225 0.51 1.18 -15.66
CA ARG A 225 0.49 -0.15 -15.03
C ARG A 225 -0.09 -1.14 -16.02
N TYR A 226 0.44 -2.36 -16.04
CA TYR A 226 -0.09 -3.46 -16.85
C TYR A 226 -0.16 -4.71 -15.99
N GLY A 227 -1.37 -5.13 -15.64
CA GLY A 227 -1.59 -6.06 -14.53
C GLY A 227 -0.94 -5.54 -13.25
N THR A 228 0.05 -6.27 -12.77
CA THR A 228 0.77 -5.98 -11.51
C THR A 228 2.13 -5.33 -11.74
N GLY A 229 2.60 -5.34 -12.99
CA GLY A 229 3.85 -4.70 -13.40
C GLY A 229 3.67 -3.26 -13.84
N ARG A 230 4.75 -2.72 -14.38
CA ARG A 230 4.89 -1.30 -14.71
C ARG A 230 5.49 -1.14 -16.10
N VAL A 231 5.05 -0.09 -16.79
CA VAL A 231 5.48 0.23 -18.15
C VAL A 231 5.94 1.69 -18.17
N PHE A 232 7.09 1.96 -18.76
CA PHE A 232 7.63 3.30 -18.93
C PHE A 232 8.11 3.43 -20.37
N CYS A 233 7.77 4.53 -21.03
CA CYS A 233 8.15 4.74 -22.42
C CYS A 233 8.67 6.16 -22.64
N PHE A 234 9.80 6.24 -23.35
CA PHE A 234 10.31 7.47 -23.94
C PHE A 234 10.12 7.41 -25.45
N SER A 235 9.42 8.39 -25.99
CA SER A 235 9.47 8.66 -27.42
C SER A 235 10.85 9.17 -27.86
N PRO A 236 11.42 10.21 -27.23
CA PRO A 236 12.77 10.68 -27.55
C PRO A 236 13.85 9.82 -26.87
N HIS A 237 15.12 10.23 -26.98
CA HIS A 237 16.30 9.49 -26.52
C HIS A 237 17.04 10.20 -25.38
N PRO A 238 16.70 9.92 -24.10
CA PRO A 238 17.47 10.42 -22.97
C PRO A 238 18.92 9.90 -23.01
N GLU A 239 19.13 8.67 -23.50
CA GLU A 239 20.44 8.03 -23.56
C GLU A 239 21.38 8.64 -24.61
N LEU A 240 20.85 9.46 -25.52
CA LEU A 240 21.64 10.19 -26.52
C LEU A 240 21.71 11.70 -26.23
N THR A 241 21.21 12.13 -25.07
CA THR A 241 21.16 13.54 -24.70
C THR A 241 22.12 13.81 -23.54
N PRO A 242 23.21 14.56 -23.77
CA PRO A 242 24.18 14.87 -22.72
C PRO A 242 23.55 15.51 -21.48
N GLY A 243 23.82 14.94 -20.31
CA GLY A 243 23.42 15.48 -19.01
C GLY A 243 22.10 14.93 -18.45
N ILE A 244 21.33 14.18 -19.24
CA ILE A 244 20.04 13.60 -18.82
C ILE A 244 19.96 12.08 -19.00
N GLU A 245 21.11 11.43 -19.18
CA GLU A 245 21.20 9.97 -19.30
C GLU A 245 20.64 9.25 -18.05
N HIS A 246 20.71 9.92 -16.90
CA HIS A 246 20.20 9.45 -15.62
C HIS A 246 18.69 9.17 -15.60
N LEU A 247 17.93 9.73 -16.54
CA LEU A 247 16.50 9.43 -16.68
C LEU A 247 16.24 7.96 -17.01
N ILE A 248 17.17 7.30 -17.71
CA ILE A 248 17.08 5.85 -18.00
C ILE A 248 17.16 5.06 -16.69
N ALA A 249 18.11 5.38 -15.81
CA ALA A 249 18.26 4.72 -14.52
C ALA A 249 17.07 4.97 -13.60
N LEU A 250 16.59 6.22 -13.47
CA LEU A 250 15.39 6.54 -12.68
C LEU A 250 14.15 5.78 -13.16
N SER A 251 14.00 5.63 -14.48
CA SER A 251 12.90 4.87 -15.05
C SER A 251 13.01 3.38 -14.74
N VAL A 252 14.22 2.81 -14.82
CA VAL A 252 14.46 1.41 -14.42
C VAL A 252 14.21 1.20 -12.93
N ASP A 253 14.61 2.13 -12.08
CA ASP A 253 14.33 2.07 -10.64
C ASP A 253 12.83 2.08 -10.36
N TRP A 254 12.10 2.95 -11.05
CA TRP A 254 10.65 2.98 -10.97
C TRP A 254 9.98 1.73 -11.55
N LEU A 255 10.59 1.06 -12.54
CA LEU A 255 10.06 -0.14 -13.18
C LEU A 255 10.33 -1.41 -12.38
N ALA A 256 11.55 -1.56 -11.87
CA ALA A 256 12.03 -2.74 -11.18
C ALA A 256 11.08 -3.07 -10.04
N PRO A 257 10.40 -4.25 -10.03
CA PRO A 257 9.51 -4.67 -8.96
C PRO A 257 10.10 -4.23 -7.64
N SER A 258 9.29 -3.53 -6.84
CA SER A 258 9.68 -3.26 -5.47
C SER A 258 9.78 -4.64 -4.81
N ILE A 259 10.98 -5.24 -4.86
CA ILE A 259 11.56 -5.85 -3.67
C ILE A 259 11.18 -4.86 -2.59
N ASP A 260 10.46 -5.30 -1.58
CA ASP A 260 9.93 -4.45 -0.54
C ASP A 260 11.11 -3.67 0.09
N GLN A 261 11.49 -2.53 -0.52
CA GLN A 261 12.76 -1.83 -0.28
C GLN A 261 12.73 -1.14 1.09
N HIS A 262 11.53 -1.05 1.66
CA HIS A 262 11.24 -0.61 3.01
C HIS A 262 10.84 -1.79 3.91
N ALA A 263 10.92 -3.04 3.45
CA ALA A 263 10.71 -4.16 4.34
C ALA A 263 11.84 -4.24 5.34
N VAL A 264 11.45 -4.16 6.61
CA VAL A 264 12.25 -4.66 7.70
C VAL A 264 11.86 -6.13 7.87
N GLU A 265 12.83 -7.05 7.86
CA GLU A 265 12.53 -8.49 7.97
C GLU A 265 13.26 -9.12 9.16
N ALA A 266 12.53 -9.36 10.25
CA ALA A 266 12.92 -10.35 11.26
C ALA A 266 12.77 -11.79 10.70
N PRO A 267 13.86 -12.57 10.54
CA PRO A 267 13.79 -13.91 9.92
C PRO A 267 12.92 -14.92 10.67
N GLU A 268 12.86 -14.82 12.00
CA GLU A 268 12.00 -15.62 12.87
C GLU A 268 10.51 -15.38 12.60
N VAL A 269 10.12 -14.13 12.36
CA VAL A 269 8.75 -13.77 11.98
C VAL A 269 8.43 -14.35 10.61
N SER A 270 9.31 -14.17 9.62
CA SER A 270 9.14 -14.77 8.28
C SER A 270 8.99 -16.28 8.33
N ARG A 271 9.76 -16.96 9.18
CA ARG A 271 9.70 -18.41 9.34
C ARG A 271 8.35 -18.86 9.89
N VAL A 272 7.79 -18.13 10.85
CA VAL A 272 6.44 -18.40 11.38
C VAL A 272 5.40 -18.14 10.29
N VAL A 273 5.41 -16.95 9.67
CA VAL A 273 4.40 -16.56 8.67
C VAL A 273 4.37 -17.55 7.50
N ARG A 274 5.53 -17.97 6.98
CA ARG A 274 5.62 -18.92 5.84
C ARG A 274 5.08 -20.32 6.14
N LYS A 275 4.98 -20.73 7.42
CA LYS A 275 4.30 -21.99 7.79
C LYS A 275 2.79 -21.92 7.59
N HIS A 276 2.22 -20.73 7.74
CA HIS A 276 0.77 -20.49 7.60
C HIS A 276 0.38 -19.97 6.22
N VAL A 277 1.25 -19.16 5.60
CA VAL A 277 1.05 -18.52 4.29
C VAL A 277 2.34 -18.64 3.47
N PRO A 278 2.51 -19.72 2.68
CA PRO A 278 3.57 -19.83 1.68
C PRO A 278 3.61 -18.62 0.73
N LEU A 279 4.80 -18.29 0.19
CA LEU A 279 5.00 -17.09 -0.65
C LEU A 279 4.16 -17.10 -1.95
N ASP A 280 3.82 -18.28 -2.46
CA ASP A 280 3.03 -18.52 -3.66
C ASP A 280 1.52 -18.75 -3.37
N SER A 281 1.08 -18.52 -2.14
CA SER A 281 -0.32 -18.71 -1.74
C SER A 281 -1.28 -17.80 -2.50
N SER A 282 -2.44 -18.34 -2.88
CA SER A 282 -3.60 -17.52 -3.25
C SER A 282 -4.29 -16.99 -1.99
N GLY A 283 -4.37 -15.66 -1.88
CA GLY A 283 -4.62 -14.94 -0.64
C GLY A 283 -3.29 -14.48 0.00
N GLY A 284 -3.21 -13.19 0.34
CA GLY A 284 -1.99 -12.58 0.87
C GLY A 284 -2.15 -12.09 2.31
N ILE A 285 -1.04 -11.96 3.02
CA ILE A 285 -0.95 -11.39 4.36
C ILE A 285 0.18 -10.35 4.41
N ALA A 286 -0.13 -9.15 4.90
CA ALA A 286 0.86 -8.14 5.22
C ALA A 286 1.04 -8.12 6.74
N VAL A 287 2.30 -8.18 7.19
CA VAL A 287 2.65 -8.34 8.60
C VAL A 287 3.50 -7.15 9.02
N LEU A 288 3.04 -6.43 10.03
CA LEU A 288 3.79 -5.41 10.74
C LEU A 288 4.07 -5.91 12.16
N VAL A 289 5.31 -5.78 12.60
CA VAL A 289 5.71 -5.95 13.98
C VAL A 289 6.52 -4.73 14.40
N THR A 290 6.09 -4.08 15.48
CA THR A 290 6.81 -3.00 16.16
C THR A 290 7.23 -3.46 17.55
N ARG A 291 8.33 -2.93 18.07
CA ARG A 291 8.79 -3.12 19.45
C ARG A 291 9.56 -1.88 19.88
N ASP A 292 9.26 -1.34 21.06
CA ASP A 292 9.89 -0.14 21.60
C ASP A 292 9.91 1.04 20.59
N GLY A 293 8.77 1.30 19.95
CA GLY A 293 8.61 2.37 18.96
C GLY A 293 9.32 2.14 17.61
N LYS A 294 9.91 0.95 17.39
CA LYS A 294 10.63 0.63 16.14
C LYS A 294 9.95 -0.47 15.36
N ILE A 295 9.93 -0.33 14.05
CA ILE A 295 9.53 -1.41 13.15
C ILE A 295 10.64 -2.47 13.14
N ILE A 296 10.30 -3.70 13.53
CA ILE A 296 11.20 -4.86 13.49
C ILE A 296 10.81 -5.87 12.40
N HIS A 297 9.57 -5.81 11.93
CA HIS A 297 9.11 -6.55 10.77
C HIS A 297 8.04 -5.75 10.01
N GLN A 298 8.14 -5.67 8.70
CA GLN A 298 7.18 -5.02 7.83
C GLN A 298 7.29 -5.66 6.46
N LYS A 299 6.38 -6.57 6.12
CA LYS A 299 6.49 -7.33 4.87
C LYS A 299 5.16 -7.90 4.41
N GLY A 300 4.97 -7.95 3.09
CA GLY A 300 3.88 -8.68 2.46
C GLY A 300 4.28 -10.10 2.02
N TYR A 301 3.31 -11.02 2.06
CA TYR A 301 3.43 -12.43 1.70
C TYR A 301 2.22 -12.87 0.89
N GLY A 302 2.43 -13.76 -0.08
CA GLY A 302 1.36 -14.31 -0.90
C GLY A 302 0.80 -13.32 -1.92
N PHE A 303 -0.25 -13.76 -2.63
CA PHE A 303 -0.82 -13.02 -3.75
C PHE A 303 -2.29 -12.71 -3.52
N VAL A 304 -2.71 -11.50 -3.91
CA VAL A 304 -4.11 -11.06 -3.91
C VAL A 304 -4.45 -10.70 -5.35
N LYS A 305 -5.45 -11.36 -5.94
CA LYS A 305 -5.80 -11.19 -7.37
C LYS A 305 -4.59 -11.24 -8.32
N GLY A 306 -3.67 -12.18 -8.10
CA GLY A 306 -2.45 -12.33 -8.90
C GLY A 306 -1.36 -11.28 -8.64
N THR A 307 -1.56 -10.35 -7.68
CA THR A 307 -0.56 -9.35 -7.26
C THR A 307 0.11 -9.78 -5.98
N HIS A 308 1.43 -9.81 -5.95
CA HIS A 308 2.16 -10.07 -4.71
C HIS A 308 1.91 -8.93 -3.71
N LEU A 309 1.52 -9.27 -2.49
CA LEU A 309 1.29 -8.28 -1.45
C LEU A 309 2.63 -7.73 -0.93
N THR A 310 2.72 -6.43 -0.73
CA THR A 310 3.94 -5.72 -0.27
C THR A 310 3.60 -4.82 0.93
N SER A 311 4.62 -4.28 1.61
CA SER A 311 4.38 -3.32 2.70
C SER A 311 3.65 -2.04 2.28
N GLN A 312 3.71 -1.69 1.00
CA GLN A 312 3.06 -0.52 0.39
C GLN A 312 1.70 -0.84 -0.23
N SER A 313 1.26 -2.10 -0.18
CA SER A 313 -0.03 -2.46 -0.73
C SER A 313 -1.17 -1.82 0.07
N PRO A 314 -2.25 -1.35 -0.56
CA PRO A 314 -3.41 -0.85 0.15
C PRO A 314 -4.18 -2.01 0.80
N LEU A 315 -4.35 -1.94 2.12
CA LEU A 315 -4.93 -2.98 2.97
C LEU A 315 -6.26 -2.50 3.53
N SER A 316 -7.33 -3.25 3.26
CA SER A 316 -8.63 -2.98 3.89
C SER A 316 -8.56 -3.32 5.38
N MET A 317 -8.88 -2.36 6.23
CA MET A 317 -8.77 -2.46 7.69
C MET A 317 -9.96 -3.19 8.33
N ALA A 318 -11.12 -3.20 7.65
CA ALA A 318 -12.37 -3.69 8.23
C ALA A 318 -12.55 -3.08 9.64
N SER A 319 -13.04 -3.84 10.62
CA SER A 319 -13.36 -3.33 11.95
C SER A 319 -12.21 -2.73 12.78
N VAL A 320 -10.95 -2.85 12.33
CA VAL A 320 -9.83 -2.09 12.94
C VAL A 320 -10.07 -0.57 12.81
N THR A 321 -10.85 -0.15 11.81
CA THR A 321 -11.38 1.23 11.64
C THR A 321 -11.96 1.82 12.93
N LYS A 322 -12.57 1.00 13.80
CA LYS A 322 -13.21 1.46 15.04
C LYS A 322 -12.26 2.20 15.97
N GLN A 323 -10.97 1.86 15.95
CA GLN A 323 -9.94 2.51 16.75
C GLN A 323 -9.84 4.02 16.42
N PHE A 324 -10.00 4.38 15.15
CA PHE A 324 -9.93 5.76 14.67
C PHE A 324 -11.19 6.54 15.05
N ALA A 325 -12.37 5.93 14.90
CA ALA A 325 -13.63 6.54 15.33
C ALA A 325 -13.69 6.74 16.86
N ALA A 326 -13.19 5.77 17.62
CA ALA A 326 -13.02 5.86 19.06
C ALA A 326 -12.08 7.02 19.46
N MET A 327 -10.95 7.19 18.77
CA MET A 327 -10.02 8.29 19.01
C MET A 327 -10.67 9.65 18.74
N CYS A 328 -11.40 9.81 17.63
CA CYS A 328 -12.17 11.03 17.36
C CYS A 328 -13.18 11.35 18.48
N ALA A 329 -13.87 10.33 19.01
CA ALA A 329 -14.78 10.51 20.15
C ALA A 329 -14.03 10.91 21.42
N ALA A 330 -12.89 10.27 21.71
CA ALA A 330 -12.05 10.61 22.87
C ALA A 330 -11.54 12.06 22.81
N MET A 331 -11.12 12.54 21.64
CA MET A 331 -10.75 13.95 21.43
C MET A 331 -11.90 14.89 21.78
N LEU A 332 -13.11 14.60 21.32
CA LEU A 332 -14.28 15.43 21.63
C LEU A 332 -14.70 15.35 23.09
N ILE A 333 -14.46 14.21 23.77
CA ILE A 333 -14.67 14.06 25.21
C ILE A 333 -13.69 14.93 25.99
N GLU A 334 -12.41 14.87 25.63
CA GLU A 334 -11.37 15.71 26.23
C GLU A 334 -11.64 17.20 26.02
N GLU A 335 -12.15 17.58 24.85
CA GLU A 335 -12.56 18.96 24.53
C GLU A 335 -13.86 19.39 25.24
N GLY A 336 -14.52 18.50 25.99
CA GLY A 336 -15.79 18.78 26.66
C GLY A 336 -16.98 18.95 25.72
N LYS A 337 -16.85 18.54 24.45
CA LYS A 337 -17.90 18.63 23.42
C LYS A 337 -18.76 17.37 23.32
N LEU A 338 -18.25 16.24 23.80
CA LEU A 338 -18.95 14.97 23.88
C LEU A 338 -18.88 14.45 25.31
N GLU A 339 -20.00 14.07 25.90
CA GLU A 339 -20.02 13.51 27.25
C GLU A 339 -20.12 11.98 27.16
N LEU A 340 -19.24 11.26 27.87
CA LEU A 340 -19.25 9.79 27.87
C LEU A 340 -20.60 9.22 28.37
N LYS A 341 -21.19 9.86 29.40
CA LYS A 341 -22.53 9.55 29.91
C LYS A 341 -23.62 10.45 29.33
N GLY A 342 -23.31 11.20 28.28
CA GLY A 342 -24.27 12.02 27.55
C GLY A 342 -25.28 11.14 26.83
N LYS A 343 -26.53 11.61 26.76
CA LYS A 343 -27.61 10.93 26.03
C LYS A 343 -27.40 11.08 24.54
N VAL A 344 -27.54 9.99 23.77
CA VAL A 344 -27.46 10.06 22.30
C VAL A 344 -28.51 11.02 21.71
N SER A 345 -29.70 11.07 22.31
CA SER A 345 -30.79 11.98 21.93
C SER A 345 -30.45 13.47 22.10
N HIS A 346 -29.48 13.82 22.95
CA HIS A 346 -29.00 15.20 23.07
C HIS A 346 -28.28 15.65 21.79
N TYR A 347 -27.46 14.77 21.21
CA TYR A 347 -26.69 15.06 20.00
C TYR A 347 -27.48 14.84 18.71
N LEU A 348 -28.48 13.96 18.75
CA LEU A 348 -29.32 13.61 17.60
C LEU A 348 -30.83 13.77 17.93
N PRO A 349 -31.30 15.00 18.21
CA PRO A 349 -32.68 15.23 18.67
C PRO A 349 -33.74 14.83 17.65
N ASP A 350 -33.40 14.82 16.36
CA ASP A 350 -34.33 14.45 15.28
C ASP A 350 -34.41 12.92 15.07
N VAL A 351 -33.55 12.13 15.72
CA VAL A 351 -33.49 10.67 15.56
C VAL A 351 -34.05 9.98 16.80
N HIS A 352 -35.28 9.47 16.67
CA HIS A 352 -36.00 8.82 17.76
C HIS A 352 -35.79 7.30 17.72
N ILE A 353 -34.73 6.82 18.35
CA ILE A 353 -34.48 5.38 18.48
C ILE A 353 -35.48 4.79 19.50
N PRO A 354 -36.24 3.74 19.15
CA PRO A 354 -37.12 3.06 20.10
C PRO A 354 -36.29 2.36 21.18
N ILE A 355 -36.27 2.95 22.38
CA ILE A 355 -35.50 2.45 23.53
C ILE A 355 -36.46 1.77 24.52
N ASP A 356 -36.03 0.62 25.02
CA ASP A 356 -36.61 -0.03 26.19
C ASP A 356 -35.60 0.09 27.36
N GLY A 357 -36.09 0.33 28.57
CA GLY A 357 -35.25 0.62 29.74
C GLY A 357 -34.71 2.06 29.80
N ARG A 358 -33.44 2.22 30.20
CA ARG A 358 -32.81 3.54 30.33
C ARG A 358 -32.41 4.13 28.97
N GLU A 359 -32.21 5.45 28.95
CA GLU A 359 -31.68 6.17 27.81
C GLU A 359 -30.37 5.57 27.26
N LEU A 360 -30.22 5.62 25.93
CA LEU A 360 -29.00 5.23 25.24
C LEU A 360 -27.92 6.31 25.42
N LEU A 361 -26.77 5.92 25.96
CA LEU A 361 -25.65 6.82 26.24
C LEU A 361 -24.50 6.63 25.24
N VAL A 362 -23.63 7.63 25.11
CA VAL A 362 -22.44 7.56 24.25
C VAL A 362 -21.53 6.39 24.60
N GLN A 363 -21.33 6.13 25.89
CA GLN A 363 -20.56 4.97 26.37
C GLN A 363 -21.09 3.63 25.88
N ASP A 364 -22.41 3.50 25.67
CA ASP A 364 -23.00 2.26 25.22
C ASP A 364 -22.65 1.94 23.76
N LEU A 365 -22.34 2.98 22.97
CA LEU A 365 -21.85 2.84 21.60
C LEU A 365 -20.38 2.40 21.59
N LEU A 366 -19.56 2.99 22.47
CA LEU A 366 -18.12 2.75 22.55
C LEU A 366 -17.81 1.34 23.09
N TRP A 367 -18.55 0.88 24.11
CA TRP A 367 -18.36 -0.41 24.78
C TRP A 367 -19.24 -1.55 24.25
N HIS A 368 -20.01 -1.32 23.17
CA HIS A 368 -20.95 -2.30 22.60
C HIS A 368 -22.02 -2.81 23.58
N THR A 369 -22.53 -1.93 24.44
CA THR A 369 -23.63 -2.25 25.38
C THR A 369 -24.98 -1.66 24.97
N SER A 370 -25.05 -1.11 23.75
CA SER A 370 -26.21 -0.37 23.24
C SER A 370 -27.45 -1.19 22.89
N GLY A 371 -27.30 -2.48 22.59
CA GLY A 371 -28.39 -3.31 22.06
C GLY A 371 -28.80 -2.99 20.62
N LEU A 372 -28.06 -2.14 19.89
CA LEU A 372 -28.40 -1.77 18.53
C LEU A 372 -28.26 -2.95 17.55
N PRO A 373 -29.18 -3.10 16.58
CA PRO A 373 -29.09 -4.15 15.55
C PRO A 373 -27.82 -3.98 14.71
N ASN A 374 -27.29 -5.08 14.17
CA ASN A 374 -26.03 -5.05 13.42
C ASN A 374 -26.28 -5.21 11.91
N PHE A 375 -26.02 -4.18 11.13
CA PHE A 375 -26.36 -4.11 9.70
C PHE A 375 -25.67 -5.15 8.79
N ILE A 376 -24.71 -5.92 9.31
CA ILE A 376 -24.07 -7.00 8.56
C ILE A 376 -24.84 -8.33 8.63
N ASN A 377 -25.79 -8.45 9.57
CA ASN A 377 -26.63 -9.63 9.77
C ASN A 377 -27.70 -9.73 8.66
N SER A 378 -28.10 -10.95 8.32
CA SER A 378 -28.95 -11.22 7.16
C SER A 378 -30.34 -10.58 7.25
N LYS A 379 -30.96 -10.61 8.44
CA LYS A 379 -32.29 -10.03 8.67
C LYS A 379 -32.25 -8.51 8.58
N GLU A 380 -31.25 -7.90 9.19
CA GLU A 380 -31.01 -6.46 9.18
C GLU A 380 -30.66 -5.96 7.78
N LYS A 381 -29.91 -6.73 6.98
CA LYS A 381 -29.65 -6.42 5.56
C LYS A 381 -30.94 -6.35 4.75
N ALA A 382 -31.88 -7.26 4.99
CA ALA A 382 -33.18 -7.23 4.33
C ALA A 382 -33.98 -5.98 4.76
N SER A 383 -34.03 -5.69 6.07
CA SER A 383 -34.66 -4.48 6.59
C SER A 383 -34.05 -3.19 6.03
N ILE A 384 -32.73 -3.13 5.85
CA ILE A 384 -32.05 -2.00 5.21
C ILE A 384 -32.45 -1.88 3.74
N ALA A 385 -32.53 -3.00 3.01
CA ALA A 385 -32.95 -2.98 1.60
C ALA A 385 -34.38 -2.45 1.43
N GLU A 386 -35.28 -2.85 2.33
CA GLU A 386 -36.65 -2.33 2.41
C GLU A 386 -36.66 -0.84 2.75
N PHE A 387 -35.89 -0.41 3.76
CA PHE A 387 -35.76 0.99 4.14
C PHE A 387 -35.26 1.85 2.97
N LYS A 388 -34.19 1.43 2.30
CA LYS A 388 -33.66 2.13 1.12
C LYS A 388 -34.71 2.25 0.01
N THR A 389 -35.42 1.18 -0.29
CA THR A 389 -36.50 1.18 -1.29
C THR A 389 -37.61 2.16 -0.90
N LYS A 390 -38.06 2.12 0.36
CA LYS A 390 -39.13 2.98 0.89
C LYS A 390 -38.80 4.47 0.79
N PHE A 391 -37.54 4.84 0.99
CA PHE A 391 -37.08 6.24 1.01
C PHE A 391 -36.30 6.65 -0.24
N GLY A 392 -36.25 5.81 -1.29
CA GLY A 392 -35.57 6.12 -2.55
C GLY A 392 -34.07 6.35 -2.42
N LEU A 393 -33.39 5.58 -1.55
CA LEU A 393 -31.96 5.74 -1.26
C LEU A 393 -31.11 4.75 -2.06
N ASP A 394 -30.16 5.26 -2.84
CA ASP A 394 -29.18 4.41 -3.56
C ASP A 394 -28.23 3.71 -2.57
N PHE A 395 -27.74 4.46 -1.58
CA PHE A 395 -26.80 4.01 -0.56
C PHE A 395 -27.14 4.60 0.81
N LEU A 396 -26.66 3.95 1.87
CA LEU A 396 -26.73 4.53 3.22
C LEU A 396 -25.62 5.55 3.45
N THR A 397 -25.93 6.53 4.29
CA THR A 397 -25.00 7.45 4.95
C THR A 397 -25.07 7.24 6.47
N ASN A 398 -24.16 7.83 7.24
CA ASN A 398 -24.26 7.82 8.70
C ASN A 398 -25.62 8.37 9.20
N LYS A 399 -26.12 9.43 8.56
CA LYS A 399 -27.43 10.01 8.86
C LYS A 399 -28.58 9.04 8.57
N THR A 400 -28.65 8.50 7.35
CA THR A 400 -29.75 7.60 6.97
C THR A 400 -29.67 6.25 7.70
N HIS A 401 -28.48 5.86 8.19
CA HIS A 401 -28.33 4.72 9.10
C HIS A 401 -28.96 5.00 10.47
N ALA A 402 -28.76 6.20 11.03
CA ALA A 402 -29.42 6.61 12.26
C ALA A 402 -30.95 6.65 12.09
N GLU A 403 -31.44 7.14 10.96
CA GLU A 403 -32.87 7.10 10.59
C GLU A 403 -33.38 5.66 10.44
N TRP A 404 -32.59 4.75 9.87
CA TRP A 404 -32.93 3.33 9.83
C TRP A 404 -33.03 2.74 11.23
N LEU A 405 -32.09 3.04 12.14
CA LEU A 405 -32.14 2.59 13.53
C LEU A 405 -33.43 3.03 14.24
N ALA A 406 -33.95 4.23 13.93
CA ALA A 406 -35.23 4.71 14.45
C ALA A 406 -36.44 3.86 14.01
N THR A 407 -36.30 3.02 12.99
CA THR A 407 -37.33 2.08 12.52
C THR A 407 -37.18 0.66 13.06
N THR A 408 -36.15 0.42 13.90
CA THR A 408 -35.81 -0.90 14.42
C THR A 408 -36.04 -0.99 15.93
N LYS A 409 -36.07 -2.23 16.45
CA LYS A 409 -36.08 -2.49 17.90
C LYS A 409 -34.67 -2.82 18.37
N LEU A 410 -34.33 -2.40 19.58
CA LEU A 410 -33.14 -2.89 20.26
C LEU A 410 -33.24 -4.41 20.51
N ARG A 411 -32.09 -5.06 20.56
CA ARG A 411 -31.96 -6.49 20.85
C ARG A 411 -32.01 -6.79 22.35
N HIS A 412 -31.63 -5.81 23.15
CA HIS A 412 -31.74 -5.77 24.60
C HIS A 412 -31.69 -4.29 25.06
N PRO A 413 -32.14 -3.96 26.28
CA PRO A 413 -31.99 -2.60 26.82
C PRO A 413 -30.52 -2.14 26.88
N PRO A 414 -30.24 -0.84 26.74
CA PRO A 414 -28.87 -0.32 26.88
C PRO A 414 -28.27 -0.65 28.24
N GLY A 415 -26.99 -1.01 28.27
CA GLY A 415 -26.23 -1.30 29.49
C GLY A 415 -26.41 -2.70 30.06
N GLN A 416 -27.36 -3.49 29.56
CA GLN A 416 -27.68 -4.80 30.16
C GLN A 416 -26.82 -5.95 29.65
N ASN A 417 -26.33 -5.86 28.40
CA ASN A 417 -25.54 -6.92 27.78
C ASN A 417 -24.43 -6.31 26.91
N PHE A 418 -23.32 -7.02 26.82
CA PHE A 418 -22.33 -6.80 25.78
C PHE A 418 -22.73 -7.53 24.50
N GLU A 419 -22.93 -6.79 23.41
CA GLU A 419 -23.16 -7.34 22.09
C GLU A 419 -22.49 -6.50 21.00
N TYR A 420 -21.41 -7.03 20.43
CA TYR A 420 -20.64 -6.35 19.39
C TYR A 420 -21.52 -5.96 18.18
N THR A 421 -21.60 -4.66 17.90
CA THR A 421 -22.42 -4.12 16.83
C THR A 421 -21.69 -3.05 16.02
N ASN A 422 -21.75 -3.15 14.69
CA ASN A 422 -21.17 -2.12 13.83
C ASN A 422 -22.00 -0.84 13.85
N SER A 423 -23.31 -0.94 14.11
CA SER A 423 -24.22 0.21 14.12
C SER A 423 -23.88 1.22 15.21
N GLY A 424 -23.36 0.77 16.36
CA GLY A 424 -22.94 1.68 17.43
C GLY A 424 -21.87 2.67 16.96
N TYR A 425 -20.87 2.18 16.22
CA TYR A 425 -19.78 3.01 15.70
C TYR A 425 -20.19 3.88 14.50
N VAL A 426 -21.14 3.43 13.67
CA VAL A 426 -21.73 4.28 12.62
C VAL A 426 -22.55 5.41 13.23
N LEU A 427 -23.31 5.13 14.29
CA LEU A 427 -24.08 6.14 15.03
C LEU A 427 -23.15 7.11 15.78
N LEU A 428 -22.04 6.62 16.34
CA LEU A 428 -20.99 7.46 16.93
C LEU A 428 -20.38 8.41 15.89
N ALA A 429 -20.06 7.92 14.68
CA ALA A 429 -19.60 8.77 13.59
C ALA A 429 -20.64 9.84 13.21
N ARG A 430 -21.94 9.51 13.27
CA ARG A 430 -23.01 10.49 13.07
C ARG A 430 -23.03 11.59 14.15
N ILE A 431 -22.82 11.22 15.41
CA ILE A 431 -22.71 12.20 16.51
C ILE A 431 -21.52 13.14 16.28
N ILE A 432 -20.37 12.58 15.89
CA ILE A 432 -19.15 13.35 15.58
C ILE A 432 -19.41 14.33 14.43
N GLU A 433 -20.10 13.92 13.36
CA GLU A 433 -20.49 14.82 12.26
C GLU A 433 -21.30 16.02 12.73
N VAL A 434 -22.25 15.80 13.64
CA VAL A 434 -23.11 16.87 14.17
C VAL A 434 -22.30 17.85 15.02
N ILE A 435 -21.43 17.33 15.89
CA ILE A 435 -20.57 18.17 16.75
C ILE A 435 -19.54 18.95 15.91
N ALA A 436 -18.94 18.30 14.90
CA ALA A 436 -17.88 18.89 14.09
C ALA A 436 -18.41 19.82 12.99
N GLY A 437 -19.66 19.66 12.55
CA GLY A 437 -20.23 20.42 11.44
C GLY A 437 -19.69 20.02 10.06
N GLU A 438 -18.99 18.89 9.97
CA GLU A 438 -18.37 18.37 8.74
C GLU A 438 -18.51 16.83 8.65
N PRO A 439 -18.36 16.22 7.47
CA PRO A 439 -18.42 14.76 7.33
C PRO A 439 -17.35 14.05 8.18
N PHE A 440 -17.68 12.89 8.77
CA PHE A 440 -16.78 12.18 9.68
C PHE A 440 -15.41 11.88 9.07
N HIS A 441 -15.36 11.50 7.79
CA HIS A 441 -14.10 11.21 7.12
C HIS A 441 -13.20 12.45 7.00
N ALA A 442 -13.77 13.63 6.81
CA ALA A 442 -13.01 14.89 6.75
C ALA A 442 -12.45 15.25 8.14
N PHE A 443 -13.28 15.10 9.19
CA PHE A 443 -12.84 15.29 10.57
C PHE A 443 -11.71 14.32 10.94
N GLN A 444 -11.86 13.02 10.63
CA GLN A 444 -10.85 12.00 10.91
C GLN A 444 -9.54 12.27 10.15
N MET A 445 -9.63 12.64 8.87
CA MET A 445 -8.47 13.00 8.05
C MET A 445 -7.70 14.16 8.70
N LYS A 446 -8.38 15.27 8.99
CA LYS A 446 -7.79 16.47 9.58
C LYS A 446 -7.21 16.24 10.98
N ARG A 447 -7.90 15.46 11.82
CA ARG A 447 -7.57 15.32 13.24
C ARG A 447 -6.61 14.17 13.55
N ILE A 448 -6.49 13.18 12.66
CA ILE A 448 -5.64 12.01 12.85
C ILE A 448 -4.67 11.85 11.69
N LEU A 449 -5.19 11.66 10.47
CA LEU A 449 -4.36 11.22 9.34
C LEU A 449 -3.34 12.29 8.95
N ASP A 450 -3.76 13.55 8.83
CA ASP A 450 -2.86 14.66 8.48
C ASP A 450 -1.84 14.94 9.60
N VAL A 451 -2.26 14.82 10.86
CA VAL A 451 -1.40 15.03 12.03
C VAL A 451 -0.28 13.99 12.12
N LEU A 452 -0.61 12.74 11.78
CA LEU A 452 0.32 11.62 11.78
C LEU A 452 0.98 11.36 10.43
N ASP A 453 0.74 12.21 9.42
CA ASP A 453 1.27 12.04 8.06
C ASP A 453 0.89 10.68 7.44
N MET A 454 -0.33 10.18 7.69
CA MET A 454 -0.84 8.92 7.14
C MET A 454 -1.43 9.12 5.73
N SER A 455 -0.60 9.54 4.78
CA SER A 455 -1.03 9.97 3.43
C SER A 455 -1.55 8.84 2.53
N ASP A 456 -1.21 7.59 2.82
CA ASP A 456 -1.69 6.41 2.08
C ASP A 456 -2.88 5.73 2.77
N THR A 457 -3.43 6.37 3.80
CA THR A 457 -4.62 5.93 4.52
C THR A 457 -5.83 6.73 4.05
N THR A 458 -6.90 6.03 3.68
CA THR A 458 -8.10 6.65 3.13
C THR A 458 -9.37 6.13 3.80
N ASP A 459 -10.27 7.06 4.10
CA ASP A 459 -11.70 6.85 4.34
C ASP A 459 -12.43 7.94 3.57
N SER A 460 -13.28 7.58 2.61
CA SER A 460 -14.01 8.58 1.79
C SER A 460 -15.47 8.20 1.61
N THR A 461 -15.97 7.26 2.41
CA THR A 461 -17.36 6.80 2.30
C THR A 461 -18.27 7.64 3.17
N ARG A 462 -19.53 7.79 2.74
CA ARG A 462 -20.57 8.52 3.51
C ARG A 462 -21.18 7.69 4.64
N PHE A 463 -20.88 6.40 4.66
CA PHE A 463 -21.22 5.43 5.70
C PHE A 463 -19.90 4.87 6.23
N ASN A 464 -19.48 5.23 7.43
CA ASN A 464 -18.11 5.00 7.90
C ASN A 464 -18.06 4.79 9.43
N GLY A 465 -16.89 4.94 10.05
CA GLY A 465 -16.69 4.78 11.50
C GLY A 465 -16.57 3.33 11.99
N SER A 466 -17.07 2.34 11.22
CA SER A 466 -17.10 0.94 11.66
C SER A 466 -16.22 -0.03 10.88
N GLY A 467 -15.79 0.28 9.64
CA GLY A 467 -15.09 -0.71 8.83
C GLY A 467 -14.47 -0.34 7.47
N ASN A 468 -14.54 0.90 7.00
CA ASN A 468 -14.29 1.22 5.58
C ASN A 468 -12.91 1.79 5.26
N MET A 469 -12.02 1.90 6.26
CA MET A 469 -10.68 2.42 6.04
C MET A 469 -9.79 1.45 5.24
N LYS A 470 -8.90 2.03 4.44
CA LYS A 470 -7.75 1.35 3.85
C LYS A 470 -6.46 2.05 4.31
N THR A 471 -5.40 1.29 4.54
CA THR A 471 -4.09 1.76 5.02
C THR A 471 -2.95 1.03 4.30
N THR A 472 -1.72 1.48 4.46
CA THR A 472 -0.50 0.67 4.23
C THR A 472 0.07 0.19 5.56
N LEU A 473 1.11 -0.67 5.55
CA LEU A 473 1.79 -1.05 6.79
C LEU A 473 2.54 0.14 7.41
N LEU A 474 3.11 1.03 6.59
CA LEU A 474 3.84 2.21 7.06
C LEU A 474 2.92 3.18 7.81
N ASP A 475 1.78 3.53 7.23
CA ASP A 475 0.85 4.43 7.90
C ASP A 475 0.30 3.82 9.19
N TYR A 476 -0.02 2.51 9.18
CA TYR A 476 -0.48 1.85 10.39
C TYR A 476 0.61 1.79 11.47
N ALA A 477 1.90 1.75 11.09
CA ALA A 477 3.00 1.88 12.04
C ALA A 477 3.04 3.27 12.68
N LYS A 478 2.78 4.35 11.92
CA LYS A 478 2.66 5.72 12.47
C LYS A 478 1.52 5.80 13.50
N TRP A 479 0.36 5.22 13.18
CA TRP A 479 -0.76 5.08 14.11
C TRP A 479 -0.38 4.30 15.37
N ASP A 480 0.22 3.11 15.24
CA ASP A 480 0.63 2.28 16.37
C ASP A 480 1.66 2.99 17.27
N GLN A 481 2.63 3.69 16.67
CA GLN A 481 3.63 4.47 17.39
C GLN A 481 2.99 5.62 18.18
N ALA A 482 2.11 6.41 17.56
CA ALA A 482 1.39 7.49 18.24
C ALA A 482 0.60 6.98 19.47
N MET A 483 0.09 5.75 19.40
CA MET A 483 -0.61 5.10 20.50
C MET A 483 0.33 4.57 21.60
N TRP A 484 1.59 4.24 21.31
CA TRP A 484 2.58 3.84 22.32
C TRP A 484 3.18 5.06 23.02
N GLU A 485 3.49 6.09 22.24
CA GLU A 485 4.11 7.33 22.70
C GLU A 485 3.11 8.27 23.38
N LYS A 486 1.81 8.00 23.26
CA LYS A 486 0.72 8.86 23.74
C LYS A 486 0.87 10.28 23.18
N ASP A 487 0.94 10.34 21.84
CA ASP A 487 1.20 11.55 21.05
C ASP A 487 0.22 12.69 21.40
N ASP A 488 0.76 13.73 22.02
CA ASP A 488 0.01 14.87 22.54
C ASP A 488 -0.63 15.73 21.45
N ARG A 489 -0.21 15.56 20.18
CA ARG A 489 -0.84 16.19 19.03
C ARG A 489 -2.24 15.62 18.75
N LEU A 490 -2.51 14.39 19.20
CA LEU A 490 -3.83 13.76 19.06
C LEU A 490 -4.67 13.94 20.32
N LEU A 491 -4.12 13.57 21.47
CA LEU A 491 -4.83 13.56 22.75
C LEU A 491 -3.82 13.78 23.88
N PRO A 492 -4.14 14.53 24.95
CA PRO A 492 -3.26 14.62 26.11
C PRO A 492 -2.94 13.23 26.66
N SER A 493 -1.72 13.02 27.19
CA SER A 493 -1.27 11.67 27.59
C SER A 493 -2.16 10.99 28.64
N ALA A 494 -2.87 11.77 29.47
CA ALA A 494 -3.87 11.26 30.42
C ALA A 494 -5.14 10.75 29.72
N GLY A 495 -5.55 11.36 28.60
CA GLY A 495 -6.71 10.95 27.82
C GLY A 495 -6.55 9.59 27.15
N TYR A 496 -5.31 9.17 26.84
CA TYR A 496 -5.05 7.86 26.25
C TYR A 496 -5.45 6.70 27.17
N ASP A 497 -5.41 6.88 28.49
CA ASP A 497 -5.77 5.83 29.44
C ASP A 497 -7.26 5.46 29.31
N MET A 498 -8.12 6.42 28.97
CA MET A 498 -9.55 6.21 28.71
C MET A 498 -9.80 5.23 27.56
N LEU A 499 -8.94 5.21 26.53
CA LEU A 499 -9.12 4.33 25.37
C LEU A 499 -9.03 2.84 25.73
N PHE A 500 -8.35 2.51 26.83
CA PHE A 500 -8.10 1.14 27.26
C PHE A 500 -8.79 0.78 28.58
N GLN A 501 -9.61 1.68 29.12
CA GLN A 501 -10.46 1.35 30.27
C GLN A 501 -11.57 0.38 29.85
N PRO A 502 -11.73 -0.75 30.56
CA PRO A 502 -12.85 -1.65 30.32
C PRO A 502 -14.18 -0.94 30.66
N GLY A 503 -15.21 -1.22 29.87
CA GLY A 503 -16.57 -0.81 30.19
C GLY A 503 -17.16 -1.61 31.34
N ALA A 504 -18.34 -1.20 31.80
CA ALA A 504 -19.14 -1.96 32.74
C ALA A 504 -20.60 -1.98 32.31
N LEU A 505 -21.25 -3.13 32.53
CA LEU A 505 -22.70 -3.25 32.45
C LEU A 505 -23.35 -2.55 33.65
N ASP A 506 -24.65 -2.28 33.55
CA ASP A 506 -25.41 -1.61 34.61
C ASP A 506 -25.44 -2.40 35.93
N ASN A 507 -25.24 -3.73 35.86
CA ASN A 507 -25.11 -4.62 37.03
C ASN A 507 -23.70 -4.59 37.68
N GLY A 508 -22.76 -3.82 37.11
CA GLY A 508 -21.37 -3.72 37.58
C GLY A 508 -20.41 -4.75 37.00
N GLU A 509 -20.88 -5.69 36.16
CA GLU A 509 -20.00 -6.64 35.47
C GLU A 509 -19.10 -5.93 34.45
N SER A 510 -17.81 -6.24 34.47
CA SER A 510 -16.83 -5.68 33.54
C SER A 510 -17.05 -6.22 32.12
N VAL A 511 -16.82 -5.35 31.14
CA VAL A 511 -16.75 -5.68 29.72
C VAL A 511 -15.29 -5.56 29.30
N ASP A 512 -14.71 -6.64 28.78
CA ASP A 512 -13.32 -6.71 28.31
C ASP A 512 -13.12 -5.97 26.95
N TYR A 513 -13.67 -4.77 26.86
CA TYR A 513 -13.64 -3.90 25.69
C TYR A 513 -13.48 -2.44 26.13
N GLY A 514 -12.42 -1.78 25.65
CA GLY A 514 -12.23 -0.33 25.72
C GLY A 514 -12.73 0.37 24.46
N PHE A 515 -12.23 1.55 24.14
CA PHE A 515 -12.70 2.30 22.97
C PHE A 515 -12.06 1.76 21.70
N GLY A 516 -12.74 0.83 21.02
CA GLY A 516 -12.29 0.23 19.77
C GLY A 516 -11.25 -0.89 19.95
N TRP A 517 -11.07 -1.38 21.19
CA TRP A 517 -10.08 -2.40 21.56
C TRP A 517 -10.70 -3.44 22.49
N TYR A 518 -10.48 -4.73 22.23
CA TYR A 518 -10.54 -5.71 23.31
C TYR A 518 -9.35 -5.50 24.22
N VAL A 519 -9.57 -5.52 25.52
CA VAL A 519 -8.55 -5.28 26.54
C VAL A 519 -8.44 -6.49 27.44
N SER A 520 -7.23 -6.77 27.93
CA SER A 520 -6.98 -7.86 28.87
C SER A 520 -6.15 -7.32 30.02
N TYR A 521 -6.56 -7.67 31.24
CA TYR A 521 -5.92 -7.25 32.49
C TYR A 521 -5.46 -8.48 33.29
N GLU A 522 -4.31 -8.35 33.95
CA GLU A 522 -3.83 -9.30 34.96
C GLU A 522 -3.41 -8.51 36.20
N ASN A 523 -3.97 -8.85 37.37
CA ASN A 523 -3.71 -8.14 38.63
C ASN A 523 -3.85 -6.60 38.50
N ASP A 524 -4.97 -6.15 37.94
CA ASP A 524 -5.31 -4.74 37.68
C ASP A 524 -4.34 -3.99 36.75
N LYS A 525 -3.50 -4.72 36.00
CA LYS A 525 -2.60 -4.15 35.00
C LYS A 525 -3.01 -4.58 33.60
N LEU A 526 -3.10 -3.62 32.68
CA LEU A 526 -3.35 -3.87 31.27
C LEU A 526 -2.18 -4.69 30.68
N VAL A 527 -2.46 -5.89 30.19
CA VAL A 527 -1.44 -6.80 29.61
C VAL A 527 -1.46 -6.84 28.09
N SER A 528 -2.63 -6.64 27.47
CA SER A 528 -2.73 -6.51 26.02
C SER A 528 -3.97 -5.77 25.54
N MET A 529 -3.86 -5.18 24.36
CA MET A 529 -4.94 -4.57 23.61
C MET A 529 -5.01 -5.22 22.23
N GLU A 530 -6.18 -5.67 21.78
CA GLU A 530 -6.31 -6.33 20.49
C GLU A 530 -7.60 -5.96 19.75
N HIS A 531 -7.58 -6.05 18.43
CA HIS A 531 -8.79 -5.96 17.64
C HIS A 531 -8.65 -6.68 16.29
N GLY A 532 -9.74 -7.31 15.86
CA GLY A 532 -9.83 -7.96 14.56
C GLY A 532 -10.56 -7.12 13.52
N GLY A 533 -10.37 -7.47 12.25
CA GLY A 533 -11.16 -6.93 11.14
C GLY A 533 -11.65 -8.06 10.26
N ALA A 534 -12.96 -8.16 10.02
CA ALA A 534 -13.51 -9.17 9.12
C ALA A 534 -14.53 -8.53 8.16
N GLY A 535 -14.15 -8.38 6.89
CA GLY A 535 -15.04 -7.91 5.83
C GLY A 535 -15.64 -9.06 5.01
N SER A 536 -16.79 -8.82 4.38
CA SER A 536 -17.33 -9.65 3.29
C SER A 536 -17.22 -8.88 1.98
N GLY A 537 -16.96 -9.56 0.85
CA GLY A 537 -16.88 -8.92 -0.48
C GLY A 537 -15.53 -9.13 -1.18
N THR A 538 -15.21 -8.28 -2.17
CA THR A 538 -14.10 -8.42 -3.13
C THR A 538 -12.69 -8.17 -2.56
N THR A 539 -12.55 -7.85 -1.27
CA THR A 539 -11.26 -7.77 -0.55
C THR A 539 -11.12 -8.86 0.50
N ALA A 540 -12.23 -9.38 1.03
CA ALA A 540 -12.32 -10.39 2.09
C ALA A 540 -11.27 -10.21 3.21
N ALA A 541 -11.15 -9.00 3.75
CA ALA A 541 -10.20 -8.68 4.81
C ALA A 541 -10.40 -9.56 6.06
N ARG A 542 -9.29 -10.03 6.62
CA ARG A 542 -9.19 -10.92 7.78
C ARG A 542 -7.99 -10.49 8.61
N ASN A 543 -8.16 -9.41 9.36
CA ASN A 543 -7.10 -8.76 10.11
C ASN A 543 -7.11 -9.20 11.58
N TRP A 544 -5.96 -9.09 12.23
CA TRP A 544 -5.82 -9.19 13.68
C TRP A 544 -4.62 -8.37 14.12
N ILE A 545 -4.81 -7.51 15.12
CA ILE A 545 -3.75 -6.72 15.72
C ILE A 545 -3.76 -6.99 17.21
N ARG A 546 -2.58 -7.20 17.79
CA ARG A 546 -2.38 -7.33 19.23
C ARG A 546 -1.17 -6.51 19.68
N ARG A 547 -1.36 -5.72 20.72
CA ARG A 547 -0.36 -4.89 21.41
C ARG A 547 -0.08 -5.54 22.76
N HIS A 548 1.18 -5.87 23.01
CA HIS A 548 1.66 -6.51 24.24
C HIS A 548 2.36 -5.45 25.10
N THR A 549 1.82 -5.17 26.29
CA THR A 549 2.34 -4.07 27.13
C THR A 549 3.65 -4.42 27.82
N LYS A 550 3.94 -5.71 28.02
CA LYS A 550 5.15 -6.20 28.70
C LYS A 550 6.44 -5.66 28.10
N ASP A 551 6.53 -5.61 26.77
CA ASP A 551 7.72 -5.25 26.01
C ASP A 551 7.39 -4.28 24.85
N GLN A 552 6.25 -3.58 24.95
CA GLN A 552 5.72 -2.67 23.93
C GLN A 552 5.74 -3.25 22.50
N THR A 553 5.47 -4.54 22.35
CA THR A 553 5.43 -5.18 21.03
C THR A 553 4.03 -5.12 20.44
N THR A 554 3.89 -4.61 19.23
CA THR A 554 2.67 -4.80 18.43
C THR A 554 2.92 -5.83 17.35
N VAL A 555 2.01 -6.79 17.19
CA VAL A 555 1.94 -7.69 16.04
C VAL A 555 0.62 -7.43 15.33
N ALA A 556 0.69 -6.93 14.10
CA ALA A 556 -0.44 -6.61 13.26
C ALA A 556 -0.38 -7.43 11.96
N ILE A 557 -1.45 -8.17 11.68
CA ILE A 557 -1.62 -8.88 10.42
C ILE A 557 -2.82 -8.38 9.65
N PHE A 558 -2.62 -8.12 8.36
CA PHE A 558 -3.65 -7.71 7.42
C PHE A 558 -3.75 -8.75 6.30
N ALA A 559 -4.68 -9.70 6.43
CA ALA A 559 -4.88 -10.71 5.40
C ALA A 559 -5.99 -10.30 4.44
N GLN A 560 -5.73 -10.43 3.14
CA GLN A 560 -6.63 -10.09 2.04
C GLN A 560 -6.91 -11.35 1.20
N GLU A 561 -8.17 -11.57 0.84
CA GLU A 561 -8.64 -12.76 0.10
C GLU A 561 -8.34 -14.13 0.76
N HIS A 562 -7.87 -14.15 2.00
CA HIS A 562 -7.41 -15.36 2.67
C HIS A 562 -8.51 -16.01 3.54
N ARG A 563 -9.57 -16.53 2.92
CA ARG A 563 -10.77 -17.06 3.61
C ARG A 563 -10.49 -18.16 4.65
N GLN A 564 -9.39 -18.91 4.49
CA GLN A 564 -9.00 -20.00 5.38
C GLN A 564 -8.36 -19.56 6.70
N LEU A 565 -7.97 -18.28 6.82
CA LEU A 565 -7.48 -17.70 8.07
C LEU A 565 -8.69 -17.33 8.94
N THR A 566 -9.22 -18.31 9.67
CA THR A 566 -10.30 -18.12 10.67
C THR A 566 -9.83 -17.20 11.82
N ARG A 567 -10.75 -16.70 12.65
CA ARG A 567 -10.39 -15.83 13.79
C ARG A 567 -9.34 -16.48 14.70
N SER A 568 -9.57 -17.74 15.08
CA SER A 568 -8.65 -18.50 15.94
C SER A 568 -7.28 -18.71 15.30
N LYS A 569 -7.22 -18.98 13.98
CA LYS A 569 -5.94 -19.10 13.27
C LYS A 569 -5.16 -17.79 13.22
N ARG A 570 -5.86 -16.65 13.08
CA ARG A 570 -5.23 -15.32 13.13
C ARG A 570 -4.66 -15.01 14.51
N GLN A 571 -5.43 -15.28 15.57
CA GLN A 571 -4.98 -15.12 16.96
C GLN A 571 -3.77 -16.00 17.26
N LEU A 572 -3.80 -17.25 16.79
CA LEU A 572 -2.68 -18.18 16.92
C LEU A 572 -1.44 -17.67 16.18
N LEU A 573 -1.56 -17.28 14.91
CA LEU A 573 -0.45 -16.75 14.12
C LEU A 573 0.20 -15.52 14.79
N VAL A 574 -0.61 -14.58 15.27
CA VAL A 574 -0.13 -13.40 16.02
C VAL A 574 0.63 -13.82 17.29
N SER A 575 0.11 -14.81 18.02
CA SER A 575 0.76 -15.32 19.23
C SER A 575 2.08 -16.05 18.93
N GLU A 576 2.13 -16.86 17.87
CA GLU A 576 3.35 -17.55 17.44
C GLU A 576 4.43 -16.56 16.97
N ILE A 577 4.05 -15.50 16.26
CA ILE A 577 4.96 -14.42 15.86
C ILE A 577 5.55 -13.76 17.11
N TYR A 578 4.71 -13.37 18.07
CA TYR A 578 5.16 -12.75 19.31
C TYR A 578 6.10 -13.67 20.12
N GLN A 579 5.78 -14.96 20.23
CA GLN A 579 6.60 -15.96 20.93
C GLN A 579 7.97 -16.16 20.25
N ALA A 580 8.01 -16.18 18.91
CA ALA A 580 9.26 -16.33 18.16
C ALA A 580 10.25 -15.18 18.37
N LEU A 581 9.76 -14.03 18.84
CA LEU A 581 10.54 -12.82 19.14
C LEU A 581 10.99 -12.73 20.60
N GLN A 582 10.60 -13.69 21.45
CA GLN A 582 11.04 -13.74 22.84
C GLN A 582 12.42 -14.41 22.93
N PRO A 583 13.27 -14.01 23.90
CA PRO A 583 14.54 -14.69 24.14
C PRO A 583 14.33 -16.19 24.38
N VAL A 584 15.19 -17.02 23.80
CA VAL A 584 15.24 -18.44 24.14
C VAL A 584 15.88 -18.53 25.52
N ASN A 585 15.08 -18.91 26.53
CA ASN A 585 15.57 -19.19 27.89
C ASN A 585 16.41 -20.46 27.93
#